data_AF-A0AB33EN03-F1
#
_entry.id   AF-A0AB33EN03-F1
#
_cell.length_a   1.000
_cell.length_b   1.000
_cell.length_c   1.000
_cell.angle_alpha   90.00
_cell.angle_beta   90.00
_cell.angle_gamma   90.00
#
_symmetry.space_group_name_H-M   'P 1'
#
loop_
_entity.id
_entity.type
_entity.pdbx_description
1 polymer ?
#
loop_
_entity_poly.entity_id
_entity_poly.type
_entity_poly.pdbx_seq_one_letter_code
_entity_poly.pdbx_strand_id
1 'polypeptide(L)'
;MPGAGSTQDHEMVPYEYEDRDTGREALRRALALLTDLDPRVREHGADEVGDCLRRCAGDQDDTEVATARLVALTVAETDERVRESALNACAHAATTYVIPLAVFQPLAPLLPNLSAELTGYVLLILGLTHDPAARPIITPYLNHPEASVRLEASDALTELSARRPTIIHPDVSPTS
;
A
#
# COMPACT_ATOMS: atom_id res chain seq x y z
N MET A 1 -10.02 -16.82 -58.98
CA MET A 1 -9.64 -15.40 -59.03
C MET A 1 -10.85 -14.58 -58.61
N PRO A 2 -10.77 -13.65 -57.64
CA PRO A 2 -10.19 -13.70 -56.30
C PRO A 2 -11.28 -13.60 -55.21
N GLY A 3 -11.02 -14.15 -54.02
CA GLY A 3 -11.88 -14.03 -52.84
C GLY A 3 -11.65 -12.69 -52.14
N ALA A 4 -12.74 -11.98 -51.85
CA ALA A 4 -12.72 -10.77 -51.04
C ALA A 4 -12.69 -11.18 -49.55
N GLY A 5 -11.49 -11.20 -48.98
CA GLY A 5 -11.31 -11.28 -47.54
C GLY A 5 -11.67 -9.92 -46.93
N SER A 6 -12.74 -9.88 -46.15
CA SER A 6 -13.08 -8.75 -45.30
C SER A 6 -12.05 -8.67 -44.18
N THR A 7 -11.17 -7.68 -44.26
CA THR A 7 -10.38 -7.19 -43.14
C THR A 7 -11.36 -6.66 -42.10
N GLN A 8 -11.56 -7.39 -41.02
CA GLN A 8 -12.12 -6.83 -39.79
C GLN A 8 -11.06 -5.90 -39.23
N ASP A 9 -11.27 -4.59 -39.43
CA ASP A 9 -10.59 -3.55 -38.68
C ASP A 9 -10.93 -3.78 -37.20
N HIS A 10 -9.97 -4.32 -36.45
CA HIS A 10 -10.03 -4.29 -35.00
C HIS A 10 -9.89 -2.83 -34.58
N GLU A 11 -11.04 -2.19 -34.41
CA GLU A 11 -11.19 -0.92 -33.73
C GLU A 11 -10.54 -1.08 -32.34
N MET A 12 -9.30 -0.63 -32.21
CA MET A 12 -8.63 -0.48 -30.93
C MET A 12 -9.41 0.58 -30.17
N VAL A 13 -10.34 0.13 -29.34
CA VAL A 13 -10.98 0.97 -28.33
C VAL A 13 -9.83 1.60 -27.54
N PRO A 14 -9.70 2.94 -27.55
CA PRO A 14 -8.65 3.59 -26.77
C PRO A 14 -8.88 3.19 -25.32
N TYR A 15 -7.90 2.51 -24.73
CA TYR A 15 -7.86 2.36 -23.28
C TYR A 15 -7.90 3.79 -22.72
N GLU A 16 -9.04 4.17 -22.14
CA GLU A 16 -9.21 5.44 -21.47
C GLU A 16 -8.10 5.50 -20.41
N TYR A 17 -7.06 6.28 -20.69
CA TYR A 17 -6.13 6.73 -19.68
C TYR A 17 -6.99 7.50 -18.69
N GLU A 18 -7.31 6.88 -17.56
CA GLU A 18 -7.97 7.58 -16.46
C GLU A 18 -7.21 8.88 -16.23
N ASP A 19 -7.94 9.98 -16.35
CA ASP A 19 -7.38 11.31 -16.20
C ASP A 19 -6.71 11.43 -14.83
N ARG A 20 -5.41 11.72 -14.81
CA ARG A 20 -4.61 11.80 -13.58
C ARG A 20 -5.19 12.82 -12.60
N ASP A 21 -5.83 13.88 -13.10
CA ASP A 21 -6.48 14.88 -12.25
C ASP A 21 -7.73 14.30 -11.57
N THR A 22 -8.48 13.45 -12.27
CA THR A 22 -9.61 12.69 -11.71
C THR A 22 -9.13 11.72 -10.63
N GLY A 23 -7.99 11.04 -10.84
CA GLY A 23 -7.37 10.18 -9.84
C GLY A 23 -6.98 10.92 -8.56
N ARG A 24 -6.23 12.04 -8.67
CA ARG A 24 -5.82 12.82 -7.50
C ARG A 24 -7.02 13.39 -6.74
N GLU A 25 -8.08 13.80 -7.43
CA GLU A 25 -9.29 14.28 -6.77
C GLU A 25 -10.06 13.15 -6.06
N ALA A 26 -10.09 11.95 -6.62
CA ALA A 26 -10.63 10.78 -5.93
C ALA A 26 -9.84 10.48 -4.64
N LEU A 27 -8.49 10.47 -4.72
CA LEU A 27 -7.63 10.27 -3.56
C LEU A 27 -7.87 11.34 -2.48
N ARG A 28 -7.97 12.62 -2.86
CA ARG A 28 -8.26 13.70 -1.90
C ARG A 28 -9.60 13.52 -1.20
N ARG A 29 -10.65 13.14 -1.92
CA ARG A 29 -11.97 12.87 -1.34
C ARG A 29 -11.91 11.69 -0.37
N ALA A 30 -11.24 10.61 -0.73
CA ALA A 30 -11.05 9.45 0.15
C ALA A 30 -10.27 9.82 1.42
N LEU A 31 -9.19 10.60 1.29
CA LEU A 31 -8.39 11.07 2.43
C LEU A 31 -9.20 11.94 3.41
N ALA A 32 -10.20 12.70 2.92
CA ALA A 32 -11.07 13.49 3.80
C ALA A 32 -11.92 12.60 4.72
N LEU A 33 -12.34 11.42 4.25
CA LEU A 33 -13.16 10.48 5.02
C LEU A 33 -12.43 9.89 6.23
N LEU A 34 -11.09 9.86 6.21
CA LEU A 34 -10.27 9.34 7.33
C LEU A 34 -10.42 10.14 8.63
N THR A 35 -11.01 11.34 8.55
CA THR A 35 -11.21 12.24 9.71
C THR A 35 -12.66 12.31 10.20
N ASP A 36 -13.56 11.52 9.60
CA ASP A 36 -14.97 11.49 10.01
C ASP A 36 -15.11 10.98 11.46
N LEU A 37 -16.20 11.33 12.14
CA LEU A 37 -16.48 10.88 13.50
C LEU A 37 -16.97 9.43 13.54
N ASP A 38 -17.62 8.95 12.47
CA ASP A 38 -18.11 7.57 12.37
C ASP A 38 -16.97 6.62 11.93
N PRO A 39 -16.61 5.60 12.74
CA PRO A 39 -15.60 4.62 12.37
C PRO A 39 -15.91 3.90 11.06
N ARG A 40 -17.18 3.69 10.70
CA ARG A 40 -17.53 3.03 9.42
C ARG A 40 -17.18 3.90 8.21
N VAL A 41 -17.29 5.22 8.35
CA VAL A 41 -16.89 6.16 7.30
C VAL A 41 -15.37 6.20 7.18
N ARG A 42 -14.64 6.10 8.29
CA ARG A 42 -13.17 6.02 8.29
C ARG A 42 -12.67 4.70 7.69
N GLU A 43 -13.28 3.57 8.05
CA GLU A 43 -13.03 2.23 7.46
C GLU A 43 -13.17 2.30 5.94
N HIS A 44 -14.33 2.77 5.46
CA HIS A 44 -14.58 2.96 4.03
C HIS A 44 -13.58 3.91 3.37
N GLY A 45 -13.24 5.02 4.04
CA GLY A 45 -12.22 5.95 3.57
C GLY A 45 -10.86 5.28 3.39
N ALA A 46 -10.44 4.41 4.31
CA ALA A 46 -9.18 3.68 4.22
C ALA A 46 -9.17 2.70 3.02
N ASP A 47 -10.29 2.00 2.80
CA ASP A 47 -10.46 1.11 1.64
C ASP A 47 -10.39 1.88 0.31
N GLU A 48 -11.07 3.02 0.21
CA GLU A 48 -11.07 3.89 -0.97
C GLU A 48 -9.68 4.49 -1.25
N VAL A 49 -8.93 4.86 -0.20
CA VAL A 49 -7.52 5.25 -0.37
C VAL A 49 -6.71 4.08 -0.92
N GLY A 50 -6.89 2.86 -0.40
CA GLY A 50 -6.24 1.66 -0.91
C GLY A 50 -6.55 1.40 -2.39
N ASP A 51 -7.81 1.57 -2.80
CA ASP A 51 -8.22 1.48 -4.20
C ASP A 51 -7.56 2.54 -5.09
N CYS A 52 -7.49 3.79 -4.62
CA CYS A 52 -6.81 4.87 -5.33
C CYS A 52 -5.32 4.55 -5.53
N LEU A 53 -4.63 4.07 -4.50
CA LEU A 53 -3.21 3.70 -4.57
C LEU A 53 -2.99 2.52 -5.53
N ARG A 54 -3.89 1.53 -5.55
CA ARG A 54 -3.83 0.41 -6.52
C ARG A 54 -4.00 0.84 -7.96
N ARG A 55 -4.82 1.86 -8.22
CA ARG A 55 -5.07 2.43 -9.57
C ARG A 55 -4.04 3.48 -9.97
N CYS A 56 -2.97 3.64 -9.19
CA CYS A 56 -1.93 4.65 -9.43
C CYS A 56 -2.46 6.09 -9.49
N ALA A 57 -3.43 6.41 -8.65
CA ALA A 57 -3.99 7.75 -8.51
C ALA A 57 -3.02 8.72 -7.81
N GLY A 58 -1.84 8.95 -8.38
CA GLY A 58 -0.82 9.80 -7.80
C GLY A 58 0.59 9.50 -8.32
N ASP A 59 1.51 10.42 -8.06
CA ASP A 59 2.94 10.15 -8.14
C ASP A 59 3.45 9.59 -6.80
N GLN A 60 4.76 9.36 -6.72
CA GLN A 60 5.41 8.86 -5.51
C GLN A 60 5.13 9.74 -4.29
N ASP A 61 5.11 11.07 -4.45
CA ASP A 61 4.90 12.02 -3.35
C ASP A 61 3.46 11.91 -2.81
N ASP A 62 2.46 11.83 -3.70
CA ASP A 62 1.07 11.62 -3.31
C ASP A 62 0.89 10.29 -2.54
N THR A 63 1.54 9.22 -3.01
CA THR A 63 1.50 7.92 -2.34
C THR A 63 2.09 8.01 -0.94
N GLU A 64 3.28 8.60 -0.77
CA GLU A 64 3.91 8.75 0.54
C GLU A 64 3.04 9.56 1.51
N VAL A 65 2.41 10.64 1.04
CA VAL A 65 1.49 11.45 1.85
C VAL A 65 0.26 10.65 2.25
N ALA A 66 -0.36 9.91 1.31
CA ALA A 66 -1.53 9.10 1.58
C ALA A 66 -1.22 7.97 2.58
N THR A 67 -0.09 7.27 2.39
CA THR A 67 0.37 6.24 3.33
C THR A 67 0.66 6.83 4.71
N ALA A 68 1.31 8.00 4.81
CA ALA A 68 1.53 8.66 6.09
C ALA A 68 0.22 9.00 6.81
N ARG A 69 -0.85 9.35 6.07
CA ARG A 69 -2.19 9.57 6.65
C ARG A 69 -2.83 8.28 7.15
N LEU A 70 -2.71 7.18 6.42
CA LEU A 70 -3.17 5.86 6.87
C LEU A 70 -2.42 5.40 8.13
N VAL A 71 -1.10 5.56 8.18
CA VAL A 71 -0.30 5.26 9.38
C VAL A 71 -0.76 6.11 10.57
N ALA A 72 -0.97 7.41 10.37
CA ALA A 72 -1.48 8.29 11.42
C ALA A 72 -2.87 7.87 11.92
N LEU A 73 -3.76 7.43 11.01
CA LEU A 73 -5.06 6.87 11.37
C LEU A 73 -4.89 5.61 12.23
N THR A 74 -4.08 4.63 11.82
CA THR A 74 -3.85 3.40 12.58
C THR A 74 -3.35 3.67 14.00
N VAL A 75 -2.45 4.66 14.16
CA VAL A 75 -1.91 5.08 15.46
C VAL A 75 -2.99 5.68 16.36
N ALA A 76 -3.85 6.54 15.83
CA ALA A 76 -4.86 7.26 16.60
C ALA A 76 -6.15 6.46 16.84
N GLU A 77 -6.43 5.48 16.00
CA GLU A 77 -7.69 4.74 15.98
C GLU A 77 -7.77 3.70 17.11
N THR A 78 -8.98 3.39 17.58
CA THR A 78 -9.26 2.31 18.53
C THR A 78 -10.12 1.19 17.94
N ASP A 79 -10.89 1.49 16.89
CA ASP A 79 -11.67 0.49 16.16
C ASP A 79 -10.75 -0.44 15.36
N GLU A 80 -10.85 -1.74 15.61
CA GLU A 80 -9.97 -2.74 15.01
C GLU A 80 -10.17 -2.88 13.50
N ARG A 81 -11.39 -2.70 12.99
CA ARG A 81 -11.67 -2.79 11.54
C ARG A 81 -11.06 -1.63 10.78
N VAL A 82 -11.18 -0.42 11.33
CA VAL A 82 -10.55 0.76 10.73
C VAL A 82 -9.03 0.59 10.68
N ARG A 83 -8.41 0.06 11.74
CA ARG A 83 -6.97 -0.27 11.75
C ARG A 83 -6.61 -1.32 10.71
N GLU A 84 -7.41 -2.37 10.60
CA GLU A 84 -7.22 -3.43 9.61
C GLU A 84 -7.27 -2.86 8.18
N SER A 85 -8.33 -2.15 7.80
CA SER A 85 -8.46 -1.50 6.49
C SER A 85 -7.30 -0.55 6.19
N ALA A 86 -6.89 0.28 7.16
CA ALA A 86 -5.77 1.20 6.99
C ALA A 86 -4.43 0.47 6.80
N LEU A 87 -4.18 -0.60 7.55
CA LEU A 87 -2.98 -1.42 7.41
C LEU A 87 -2.97 -2.22 6.11
N ASN A 88 -4.12 -2.76 5.68
CA ASN A 88 -4.25 -3.42 4.40
C ASN A 88 -3.95 -2.46 3.23
N ALA A 89 -4.49 -1.24 3.28
CA ALA A 89 -4.16 -0.19 2.30
C ALA A 89 -2.67 0.17 2.30
N CYS A 90 -2.03 0.26 3.48
CA CYS A 90 -0.58 0.47 3.61
C CYS A 90 0.24 -0.68 3.00
N ALA A 91 -0.16 -1.93 3.24
CA ALA A 91 0.51 -3.10 2.67
C ALA A 91 0.44 -3.07 1.14
N HIS A 92 -0.73 -2.79 0.58
CA HIS A 92 -0.87 -2.61 -0.87
C HIS A 92 0.04 -1.50 -1.40
N ALA A 93 0.05 -0.34 -0.76
CA ALA A 93 0.94 0.75 -1.15
C ALA A 93 2.42 0.31 -1.13
N ALA A 94 2.85 -0.40 -0.09
CA ALA A 94 4.22 -0.88 0.05
C ALA A 94 4.59 -2.01 -0.95
N THR A 95 3.62 -2.76 -1.47
CA THR A 95 3.87 -3.74 -2.55
C THR A 95 4.05 -3.08 -3.92
N THR A 96 3.44 -1.91 -4.14
CA THR A 96 3.44 -1.22 -5.44
C THR A 96 4.51 -0.14 -5.51
N TYR A 97 4.78 0.53 -4.38
CA TYR A 97 5.64 1.69 -4.29
C TYR A 97 6.78 1.49 -3.32
N VAL A 98 7.86 2.23 -3.56
CA VAL A 98 9.00 2.25 -2.66
C VAL A 98 8.73 3.26 -1.55
N ILE A 99 8.15 2.83 -0.44
CA ILE A 99 7.82 3.74 0.66
C ILE A 99 8.93 3.70 1.73
N PRO A 100 9.51 4.85 2.14
CA PRO A 100 10.57 4.89 3.13
C PRO A 100 10.12 4.34 4.49
N LEU A 101 11.01 3.63 5.20
CA LEU A 101 10.75 3.14 6.56
C LEU A 101 10.29 4.25 7.52
N ALA A 102 10.76 5.49 7.34
CA ALA A 102 10.37 6.64 8.15
C ALA A 102 8.84 6.88 8.17
N VAL A 103 8.13 6.55 7.09
CA VAL A 103 6.66 6.65 7.03
C VAL A 103 5.99 5.65 7.97
N PHE A 104 6.56 4.45 8.13
CA PHE A 104 5.98 3.36 8.94
C PHE A 104 6.53 3.27 10.36
N GLN A 105 7.61 3.97 10.70
CA GLN A 105 8.18 4.00 12.06
C GLN A 105 7.15 4.25 13.18
N PRO A 106 6.12 5.11 13.02
CA PRO A 106 5.10 5.31 14.04
C PRO A 106 4.30 4.05 14.42
N LEU A 107 4.31 3.00 13.60
CA LEU A 107 3.64 1.72 13.92
C LEU A 107 4.41 0.87 14.94
N ALA A 108 5.73 1.04 15.05
CA ALA A 108 6.57 0.17 15.87
C ALA A 108 6.18 0.16 17.37
N PRO A 109 5.86 1.30 18.02
CA PRO A 109 5.41 1.30 19.41
C PRO A 109 4.05 0.60 19.65
N LEU A 110 3.25 0.39 18.60
CA LEU A 110 1.93 -0.25 18.71
C LEU A 110 2.04 -1.78 18.78
N LEU A 111 3.04 -2.37 18.12
CA LEU A 111 3.16 -3.81 17.91
C LEU A 111 2.96 -4.68 19.18
N PRO A 112 3.43 -4.31 20.39
CA PRO A 112 3.20 -5.13 21.59
C PRO A 112 1.73 -5.24 22.02
N ASN A 113 0.87 -4.33 21.56
CA ASN A 113 -0.54 -4.21 21.98
C ASN A 113 -1.53 -4.52 20.85
N LEU A 114 -1.05 -4.85 19.65
CA LEU A 114 -1.90 -5.22 18.52
C LEU A 114 -2.38 -6.67 18.66
N SER A 115 -3.51 -6.99 18.05
CA SER A 115 -3.91 -8.39 17.84
C SER A 115 -2.91 -9.10 16.93
N ALA A 116 -2.93 -10.44 16.93
CA ALA A 116 -2.02 -11.23 16.10
C ALA A 116 -2.15 -10.91 14.60
N GLU A 117 -3.38 -10.65 14.15
CA GLU A 117 -3.70 -10.29 12.78
C GLU A 117 -3.11 -8.92 12.39
N LEU A 118 -3.38 -7.88 13.17
CA LEU A 118 -2.81 -6.55 12.92
C LEU A 118 -1.28 -6.53 13.05
N THR A 119 -0.73 -7.34 13.95
CA THR A 119 0.73 -7.53 14.06
C THR A 119 1.31 -8.09 12.76
N GLY A 120 0.65 -9.08 12.15
CA GLY A 120 1.06 -9.65 10.86
C GLY A 120 1.16 -8.58 9.77
N TYR A 121 0.14 -7.74 9.60
CA TYR A 121 0.18 -6.63 8.64
C TYR A 121 1.36 -5.69 8.87
N VAL A 122 1.62 -5.28 10.11
CA VAL A 122 2.74 -4.36 10.39
C VAL A 122 4.09 -5.02 10.09
N LEU A 123 4.28 -6.29 10.43
CA LEU A 123 5.51 -7.02 10.11
C LEU A 123 5.72 -7.12 8.60
N LEU A 124 4.67 -7.47 7.84
CA LEU A 124 4.69 -7.49 6.39
C LEU A 124 5.12 -6.13 5.81
N ILE A 125 4.46 -5.04 6.22
CA ILE A 125 4.77 -3.68 5.77
C ILE A 125 6.24 -3.33 6.04
N LEU A 126 6.75 -3.63 7.23
CA LEU A 126 8.14 -3.37 7.58
C LEU A 126 9.11 -4.17 6.70
N GLY A 127 8.79 -5.42 6.37
CA GLY A 127 9.56 -6.24 5.42
C GLY A 127 9.61 -5.62 4.02
N LEU A 128 8.45 -5.15 3.52
CA LEU A 128 8.30 -4.52 2.20
C LEU A 128 9.06 -3.20 2.02
N THR A 129 9.50 -2.56 3.12
CA THR A 129 10.37 -1.37 3.01
C THR A 129 11.74 -1.70 2.39
N HIS A 130 12.19 -2.95 2.54
CA HIS A 130 13.55 -3.42 2.27
C HIS A 130 14.64 -2.58 2.96
N ASP A 131 14.31 -1.85 4.03
CA ASP A 131 15.25 -1.08 4.83
C ASP A 131 15.85 -1.95 5.95
N PRO A 132 17.17 -2.23 5.96
CA PRO A 132 17.80 -3.02 7.00
C PRO A 132 17.54 -2.52 8.43
N ALA A 133 17.22 -1.23 8.62
CA ALA A 133 16.87 -0.66 9.91
C ALA A 133 15.54 -1.19 10.49
N ALA A 134 14.69 -1.86 9.68
CA ALA A 134 13.50 -2.54 10.17
C ALA A 134 13.80 -3.89 10.85
N ARG A 135 14.96 -4.51 10.57
CA ARG A 135 15.36 -5.80 11.15
C ARG A 135 15.29 -5.84 12.68
N PRO A 136 15.83 -4.88 13.45
CA PRO A 136 15.71 -4.90 14.92
C PRO A 136 14.27 -4.76 15.43
N ILE A 137 13.34 -4.23 14.62
CA ILE A 137 11.92 -4.11 14.96
C ILE A 137 11.21 -5.46 14.77
N ILE A 138 11.52 -6.17 13.68
CA ILE A 138 10.88 -7.45 13.31
C ILE A 138 11.43 -8.62 14.15
N THR A 139 12.75 -8.67 14.38
CA THR A 139 13.46 -9.81 15.00
C THR A 139 12.84 -10.31 16.33
N PRO A 140 12.40 -9.45 17.27
CA PRO A 140 11.76 -9.90 18.50
C PRO A 140 10.52 -10.81 18.29
N TYR A 141 9.80 -10.63 17.18
CA TYR A 141 8.56 -11.35 16.88
C TYR A 141 8.78 -12.80 16.42
N LEU A 142 10.02 -13.21 16.14
CA LEU A 142 10.36 -14.62 15.91
C LEU A 142 10.11 -15.52 17.13
N ASN A 143 10.04 -14.93 18.33
CA ASN A 143 9.77 -15.65 19.58
C ASN A 143 8.35 -15.36 20.13
N HIS A 144 7.46 -14.80 19.32
CA HIS A 144 6.09 -14.47 19.74
C HIS A 144 5.31 -15.74 20.15
N PRO A 145 4.42 -15.69 21.17
CA PRO A 145 3.62 -16.86 21.58
C PRO A 145 2.75 -17.43 20.46
N GLU A 146 2.12 -16.56 19.67
CA GLU A 146 1.28 -16.96 18.54
C GLU A 146 2.11 -17.43 17.34
N ALA A 147 1.75 -18.59 16.80
CA ALA A 147 2.49 -19.22 15.71
C ALA A 147 2.38 -18.44 14.39
N SER A 148 1.22 -17.85 14.10
CA SER A 148 1.02 -16.99 12.93
C SER A 148 1.97 -15.80 12.94
N VAL A 149 2.11 -15.11 14.07
CA VAL A 149 3.02 -13.95 14.21
C VAL A 149 4.48 -14.34 13.99
N ARG A 150 4.90 -15.53 14.47
CA ARG A 150 6.27 -16.02 14.20
C ARG A 150 6.51 -16.28 12.71
N LEU A 151 5.51 -16.81 12.01
CA LEU A 151 5.57 -17.03 10.57
C LEU A 151 5.71 -15.70 9.82
N GLU A 152 4.84 -14.74 10.13
CA GLU A 152 4.88 -13.39 9.53
C GLU A 152 6.22 -12.68 9.80
N ALA A 153 6.79 -12.81 11.00
CA ALA A 153 8.11 -12.26 11.30
C ALA A 153 9.23 -12.92 10.47
N SER A 154 9.16 -14.23 10.25
CA SER A 154 10.10 -14.96 9.40
C SER A 154 10.00 -14.52 7.94
N ASP A 155 8.78 -14.40 7.44
CA ASP A 155 8.50 -14.00 6.06
C ASP A 155 8.92 -12.55 5.84
N ALA A 156 8.61 -11.64 6.76
CA ALA A 156 9.06 -10.25 6.72
C ALA A 156 10.58 -10.11 6.71
N LEU A 157 11.33 -10.93 7.46
CA LEU A 157 12.80 -10.92 7.41
C LEU A 157 13.37 -11.48 6.10
N THR A 158 12.66 -12.43 5.50
CA THR A 158 12.99 -12.96 4.17
C THR A 158 12.80 -11.88 3.12
N GLU A 159 11.65 -11.20 3.13
CA GLU A 159 11.33 -10.08 2.24
C GLU A 159 12.30 -8.92 2.41
N LEU A 160 12.63 -8.56 3.66
CA LEU A 160 13.60 -7.52 3.96
C LEU A 160 14.99 -7.78 3.37
N SER A 161 15.35 -9.06 3.23
CA SER A 161 16.63 -9.50 2.67
C SER A 161 16.58 -9.72 1.15
N ALA A 162 15.38 -9.71 0.56
CA ALA A 162 15.21 -9.82 -0.88
C ALA A 162 15.79 -8.58 -1.57
N ARG A 163 16.25 -8.76 -2.82
CA ARG A 163 16.64 -7.62 -3.63
C ARG A 163 15.41 -6.78 -3.90
N ARG A 164 15.50 -5.49 -3.57
CA ARG A 164 14.45 -4.52 -3.90
C ARG A 164 14.06 -4.68 -5.36
N PRO A 165 12.77 -4.83 -5.69
CA PRO A 165 12.32 -4.80 -7.07
C PRO A 165 12.79 -3.48 -7.70
N THR A 166 13.58 -3.55 -8.77
CA THR A 166 13.84 -2.37 -9.59
C THR A 166 12.52 -2.04 -10.26
N ILE A 167 11.82 -1.00 -9.80
CA ILE A 167 10.69 -0.45 -10.54
C ILE A 167 11.28 0.12 -11.84
N ILE A 168 11.16 -0.65 -12.92
CA ILE A 168 11.49 -0.17 -14.25
C ILE A 168 10.33 0.78 -14.61
N HIS A 169 10.51 2.06 -14.30
CA HIS A 169 9.70 3.09 -14.95
C HIS A 169 9.97 2.98 -16.46
N PRO A 170 8.94 2.79 -17.32
CA PRO A 170 9.13 2.94 -18.75
C PRO A 170 9.61 4.38 -18.99
N ASP A 171 10.88 4.48 -19.36
CA ASP A 171 11.62 5.70 -19.63
C ASP A 171 10.84 6.58 -20.61
N VAL A 172 10.53 7.80 -20.18
CA VAL A 172 10.15 8.90 -21.06
C VAL A 172 11.40 9.28 -21.85
N SER A 173 11.56 8.67 -23.02
CA SER A 173 12.62 9.01 -23.97
C SER A 173 12.73 10.53 -24.13
N PRO A 174 13.92 11.13 -23.95
CA PRO A 174 14.11 12.54 -24.28
C PRO A 174 14.00 12.70 -25.78
N THR A 175 12.96 13.39 -26.24
CA THR A 175 12.84 13.87 -27.62
C THR A 175 14.08 14.71 -27.96
N SER A 176 14.92 14.18 -28.86
CA SER A 176 15.95 14.94 -29.58
C SER A 176 15.35 15.62 -30.81
#